data_AF-A0A067S4P9-F1
#
_entry.id   AF-A0A067S4P9-F1
#
_cell.length_a   1.000
_cell.length_b   1.000
_cell.length_c   1.000
_cell.angle_alpha   90.00
_cell.angle_beta   90.00
_cell.angle_gamma   90.00
#
_symmetry.space_group_name_H-M   'P 1'
#
loop_
_entity.id
_entity.type
_entity.pdbx_description
1 polymer ?
#
loop_
_entity_poly.entity_id
_entity_poly.type
_entity_poly.pdbx_seq_one_letter_code
_entity_poly.pdbx_strand_id
1 'polypeptide(L)'
;MKPWAIILGRFLFESRDALYNSRHIQILRSVSAAVLILVLLVFVVFAIIILPVHERGLVPIKEYRTDNMLTDNPGMQTPVLSVFAIMNLANPAARNVELFKAAVNVTPLWNEDSPLKPLCEHVVGSTTFNSPSGNVPSLPYIQTIKIVCPSRYAVLGRNPTGKAHNPTFAADAIIDARLKTVSIVVGLAANDSDVLSTTPPIPIYPESRMLGSIGFSLRRKYLKPLWATFASALASQRTFFVCEILTMMPDPSSLIPRSNTAGTLRLYGQDDNSEWRVNSDHREHDIFGGIGTSGGFWTSINGIFAVFFGSHLLWVI
;
A
#
# COMPACT_ATOMS: atom_id res chain seq x y z
N MET A 1 -36.14 11.66 43.66
CA MET A 1 -35.92 10.33 43.03
C MET A 1 -34.41 10.05 42.98
N LYS A 2 -33.98 8.79 42.80
CA LYS A 2 -32.56 8.46 42.54
C LYS A 2 -32.32 8.39 41.02
N PRO A 3 -31.31 9.09 40.45
CA PRO A 3 -31.17 9.23 38.99
C PRO A 3 -30.91 7.90 38.27
N TRP A 4 -30.23 6.96 38.93
CA TRP A 4 -29.89 5.63 38.41
C TRP A 4 -31.11 4.82 37.92
N ALA A 5 -32.29 5.04 38.54
CA ALA A 5 -33.52 4.33 38.21
C ALA A 5 -34.15 4.75 36.87
N ILE A 6 -33.76 5.92 36.33
CA ILE A 6 -34.23 6.42 35.03
C ILE A 6 -33.43 5.75 33.89
N ILE A 7 -32.13 5.54 34.09
CA ILE A 7 -31.21 5.03 33.05
C ILE A 7 -31.35 3.50 32.88
N LEU A 8 -31.56 2.75 33.97
CA LEU A 8 -31.66 1.29 33.95
C LEU A 8 -33.10 0.76 33.81
N GLY A 9 -34.10 1.65 33.80
CA GLY A 9 -35.51 1.28 33.76
C GLY A 9 -36.03 0.73 35.10
N ARG A 10 -37.22 1.18 35.50
CA ARG A 10 -37.89 0.75 36.74
C ARG A 10 -38.14 -0.76 36.78
N PHE A 11 -38.41 -1.35 35.61
CA PHE A 11 -38.77 -2.76 35.41
C PHE A 11 -37.69 -3.76 35.86
N LEU A 12 -36.40 -3.39 35.89
CA LEU A 12 -35.33 -4.26 36.41
C LEU A 12 -35.32 -4.39 37.95
N PHE A 13 -36.07 -3.55 38.67
CA PHE A 13 -36.04 -3.47 40.13
C PHE A 13 -37.41 -3.59 40.81
N GLU A 14 -38.52 -3.44 40.07
CA GLU A 14 -39.87 -3.40 40.63
C GLU A 14 -40.58 -4.76 40.46
N SER A 15 -40.12 -5.77 41.21
CA SER A 15 -40.73 -7.10 41.24
C SER A 15 -42.12 -7.04 41.87
N ARG A 16 -43.18 -7.16 41.06
CA ARG A 16 -44.56 -7.01 41.54
C ARG A 16 -45.04 -8.16 42.45
N ASP A 17 -44.44 -9.34 42.31
CA ASP A 17 -44.77 -10.56 43.07
C ASP A 17 -43.65 -10.96 44.04
N ALA A 18 -43.59 -10.31 45.20
CA ALA A 18 -42.55 -10.50 46.21
C ALA A 18 -42.81 -11.67 47.19
N LEU A 19 -43.21 -12.85 46.68
CA LEU A 19 -43.38 -14.05 47.50
C LEU A 19 -42.02 -14.72 47.79
N TYR A 20 -41.37 -14.27 48.87
CA TYR A 20 -40.21 -14.86 49.55
C TYR A 20 -38.93 -15.11 48.71
N ASN A 21 -38.84 -14.67 47.45
CA ASN A 21 -37.65 -14.87 46.64
C ASN A 21 -36.58 -13.80 46.95
N SER A 22 -35.35 -14.23 47.27
CA SER A 22 -34.36 -13.39 47.97
C SER A 22 -33.94 -12.13 47.20
N ARG A 23 -33.94 -10.99 47.90
CA ARG A 23 -33.44 -9.69 47.42
C ARG A 23 -32.01 -9.77 46.84
N HIS A 24 -31.19 -10.70 47.32
CA HIS A 24 -29.85 -10.94 46.81
C HIS A 24 -29.87 -11.49 45.37
N ILE A 25 -30.86 -12.31 45.00
CA ILE A 25 -31.01 -12.87 43.65
C ILE A 25 -31.39 -11.76 42.65
N GLN A 26 -32.22 -10.81 43.06
CA GLN A 26 -32.58 -9.65 42.24
C GLN A 26 -31.36 -8.75 41.97
N ILE A 27 -30.59 -8.43 43.03
CA ILE A 27 -29.35 -7.65 42.91
C ILE A 27 -28.34 -8.39 42.02
N LEU A 28 -28.14 -9.69 42.24
CA LEU A 28 -27.20 -10.50 41.44
C LEU A 28 -27.58 -10.50 39.95
N ARG A 29 -28.86 -10.70 39.61
CA ARG A 29 -29.35 -10.66 38.22
C ARG A 29 -29.16 -9.30 37.57
N SER A 30 -29.47 -8.21 38.29
CA SER A 30 -29.29 -6.84 37.80
C SER A 30 -27.80 -6.53 37.55
N VAL A 31 -26.92 -6.89 38.48
CA VAL A 31 -25.46 -6.72 38.34
C VAL A 31 -24.91 -7.59 37.21
N SER A 32 -25.31 -8.85 37.08
CA SER A 32 -24.84 -9.71 35.99
C SER A 32 -25.28 -9.20 34.61
N ALA A 33 -26.51 -8.68 34.49
CA ALA A 33 -26.99 -8.06 33.27
C ALA A 33 -26.21 -6.78 32.93
N ALA A 34 -25.97 -5.90 33.91
CA ALA A 34 -25.20 -4.68 33.71
C ALA A 34 -23.74 -4.96 33.31
N VAL A 35 -23.09 -5.96 33.93
CA VAL A 35 -21.74 -6.41 33.55
C VAL A 35 -21.72 -7.00 32.14
N LEU A 36 -22.69 -7.84 31.78
CA LEU A 36 -22.77 -8.42 30.43
C LEU A 36 -22.98 -7.33 29.36
N ILE A 37 -23.86 -6.36 29.60
CA ILE A 37 -24.07 -5.21 28.71
C ILE A 37 -22.80 -4.37 28.58
N LEU A 38 -22.07 -4.13 29.68
CA LEU A 38 -20.80 -3.40 29.65
C LEU A 38 -19.72 -4.15 28.84
N VAL A 39 -19.60 -5.47 29.03
CA VAL A 39 -18.66 -6.32 28.27
C VAL A 39 -19.00 -6.32 26.78
N LEU A 40 -20.29 -6.44 26.42
CA LEU A 40 -20.72 -6.34 25.02
C LEU A 40 -20.43 -4.95 24.43
N LEU A 41 -20.68 -3.86 25.18
CA LEU A 41 -20.38 -2.50 24.73
C LEU A 41 -18.87 -2.31 24.49
N VAL A 42 -18.03 -2.76 25.41
CA VAL A 42 -16.56 -2.73 25.26
C VAL A 42 -16.11 -3.57 24.06
N PHE A 43 -16.66 -4.76 23.87
CA PHE A 43 -16.35 -5.61 22.71
C PHE A 43 -16.75 -4.95 21.39
N VAL A 44 -17.95 -4.37 21.30
CA VAL A 44 -18.46 -3.65 20.11
C VAL A 44 -17.60 -2.42 19.81
N VAL A 45 -17.22 -1.63 20.82
CA VAL A 45 -16.29 -0.50 20.66
C VAL A 45 -14.91 -0.97 20.18
N PHE A 46 -14.41 -2.10 20.70
CA PHE A 46 -13.13 -2.65 20.28
C PHE A 46 -13.15 -3.15 18.83
N ALA A 47 -14.18 -3.91 18.45
CA ALA A 47 -14.34 -4.50 17.12
C ALA A 47 -14.65 -3.46 16.02
N ILE A 48 -15.50 -2.46 16.31
CA ILE A 48 -15.93 -1.46 15.32
C ILE A 48 -14.97 -0.27 15.24
N ILE A 49 -14.41 0.18 16.38
CA ILE A 49 -13.59 1.40 16.42
C ILE A 49 -12.10 1.07 16.53
N ILE A 50 -11.69 0.28 17.53
CA ILE A 50 -10.27 0.16 17.87
C ILE A 50 -9.51 -0.66 16.82
N LEU A 51 -10.00 -1.83 16.41
CA LEU A 51 -9.32 -2.67 15.41
C LEU A 51 -9.21 -1.98 14.03
N PRO A 52 -10.28 -1.43 13.42
CA PRO A 52 -10.16 -0.76 12.11
C PRO A 52 -9.32 0.52 12.17
N VAL A 53 -9.30 1.24 13.31
CA VAL A 53 -8.42 2.41 13.51
C VAL A 53 -6.96 2.00 13.70
N HIS A 54 -6.66 0.87 14.36
CA HIS A 54 -5.30 0.36 14.44
C HIS A 54 -4.76 0.02 13.04
N GLU A 55 -5.59 -0.60 12.19
CA GLU A 55 -5.29 -0.82 10.77
C GLU A 55 -5.28 0.48 9.93
N ARG A 56 -5.47 1.69 10.46
CA ARG A 56 -5.24 2.94 9.67
C ARG A 56 -3.76 3.33 9.61
N GLY A 57 -2.98 2.99 10.64
CA GLY A 57 -1.54 3.33 10.69
C GLY A 57 -0.66 2.44 9.81
N LEU A 58 -1.12 1.22 9.51
CA LEU A 58 -0.42 0.23 8.69
C LEU A 58 -1.41 -0.34 7.66
N VAL A 59 -0.98 -0.46 6.41
CA VAL A 59 -1.73 -1.21 5.38
C VAL A 59 -1.03 -2.55 5.22
N PRO A 60 -1.55 -3.65 5.83
CA PRO A 60 -0.91 -4.96 5.71
C PRO A 60 -0.97 -5.43 4.26
N ILE A 61 0.12 -6.09 3.82
CA ILE A 61 0.23 -6.65 2.48
C ILE A 61 0.05 -8.16 2.59
N LYS A 62 -0.85 -8.71 1.77
CA LYS A 62 -1.11 -10.15 1.69
C LYS A 62 -0.67 -10.63 0.30
N GLU A 63 0.32 -11.52 0.29
CA GLU A 63 0.74 -12.23 -0.92
C GLU A 63 -0.29 -13.32 -1.22
N TYR A 64 -0.87 -13.27 -2.42
CA TYR A 64 -1.63 -14.36 -3.01
C TYR A 64 -0.81 -14.96 -4.14
N ARG A 65 -1.08 -16.22 -4.49
CA ARG A 65 -0.43 -16.92 -5.60
C ARG A 65 -1.46 -17.58 -6.49
N THR A 66 -1.14 -17.69 -7.77
CA THR A 66 -2.03 -18.25 -8.81
C THR A 66 -1.20 -18.73 -9.99
N ASP A 67 -1.46 -19.93 -10.50
CA ASP A 67 -0.77 -20.47 -11.68
C ASP A 67 -1.07 -19.61 -12.91
N ASN A 68 -2.31 -19.12 -13.01
CA ASN A 68 -2.78 -18.34 -14.14
C ASN A 68 -2.63 -16.83 -13.90
N MET A 69 -2.09 -16.15 -14.91
CA MET A 69 -1.98 -14.70 -14.98
C MET A 69 -3.37 -14.05 -14.99
N LEU A 70 -3.63 -13.09 -14.09
CA LEU A 70 -4.94 -12.44 -13.94
C LEU A 70 -5.18 -11.31 -14.96
N THR A 71 -4.96 -11.60 -16.25
CA THR A 71 -5.11 -10.66 -17.38
C THR A 71 -6.50 -10.03 -17.48
N ASP A 72 -7.52 -10.80 -17.13
CA ASP A 72 -8.92 -10.50 -17.43
C ASP A 72 -9.56 -9.53 -16.42
N ASN A 73 -8.77 -8.99 -15.48
CA ASN A 73 -9.23 -8.09 -14.43
C ASN A 73 -9.51 -6.67 -14.99
N PRO A 74 -10.79 -6.22 -15.10
CA PRO A 74 -11.15 -4.98 -15.78
C PRO A 74 -10.74 -3.76 -14.94
N GLY A 75 -9.54 -3.24 -15.22
CA GLY A 75 -8.90 -2.18 -14.43
C GLY A 75 -7.40 -2.42 -14.15
N MET A 76 -6.85 -3.54 -14.61
CA MET A 76 -5.41 -3.77 -14.62
C MET A 76 -4.69 -2.79 -15.57
N GLN A 77 -3.64 -2.14 -15.07
CA GLN A 77 -2.86 -1.18 -15.86
C GLN A 77 -1.89 -1.90 -16.81
N THR A 78 -1.79 -1.42 -18.04
CA THR A 78 -0.78 -1.87 -19.01
C THR A 78 0.63 -1.60 -18.47
N PRO A 79 1.57 -2.56 -18.57
CA PRO A 79 2.91 -2.38 -18.04
C PRO A 79 3.70 -1.33 -18.84
N VAL A 80 4.37 -0.41 -18.14
CA VAL A 80 5.21 0.64 -18.72
C VAL A 80 6.61 0.57 -18.12
N LEU A 81 7.57 0.02 -18.87
CA LEU A 81 8.96 -0.08 -18.41
C LEU A 81 9.57 1.32 -18.27
N SER A 82 9.87 1.67 -17.03
CA SER A 82 10.36 2.99 -16.64
C SER A 82 11.53 2.84 -15.67
N VAL A 83 12.67 3.42 -16.03
CA VAL A 83 13.89 3.39 -15.21
C VAL A 83 14.04 4.75 -14.55
N PHE A 84 14.01 4.79 -13.22
CA PHE A 84 14.22 5.99 -12.43
C PHE A 84 15.63 5.94 -11.84
N ALA A 85 16.50 6.85 -12.28
CA ALA A 85 17.75 7.10 -11.58
C ALA A 85 17.51 8.14 -10.48
N ILE A 86 17.88 7.78 -9.25
CA ILE A 86 17.60 8.52 -8.02
C ILE A 86 18.93 8.90 -7.37
N MET A 87 19.10 10.18 -7.06
CA MET A 87 20.25 10.67 -6.31
C MET A 87 19.81 11.64 -5.22
N ASN A 88 20.45 11.62 -4.07
CA ASN A 88 20.12 12.53 -2.97
C ASN A 88 20.57 13.96 -3.29
N LEU A 89 19.67 14.95 -3.17
CA LEU A 89 19.94 16.39 -3.44
C LEU A 89 20.96 17.02 -2.47
N ALA A 90 21.33 16.33 -1.40
CA ALA A 90 22.50 16.67 -0.59
C ALA A 90 23.81 16.57 -1.39
N ASN A 91 23.90 15.68 -2.39
CA ASN A 91 25.03 15.61 -3.31
C ASN A 91 24.99 16.79 -4.31
N PRO A 92 26.07 17.56 -4.52
CA PRO A 92 26.08 18.68 -5.45
C PRO A 92 25.82 18.29 -6.90
N ALA A 93 26.19 17.07 -7.34
CA ALA A 93 25.89 16.57 -8.68
C ALA A 93 24.38 16.44 -8.92
N ALA A 94 23.62 15.98 -7.92
CA ALA A 94 22.17 15.86 -7.99
C ALA A 94 21.45 17.21 -8.14
N ARG A 95 22.09 18.33 -7.74
CA ARG A 95 21.53 19.69 -7.88
C ARG A 95 21.68 20.22 -9.31
N ASN A 96 22.67 19.74 -10.07
CA ASN A 96 22.83 20.07 -11.48
C ASN A 96 22.17 18.97 -12.33
N VAL A 97 20.89 19.19 -12.65
CA VAL A 97 20.03 18.25 -13.39
C VAL A 97 20.68 17.78 -14.69
N GLU A 98 21.32 18.66 -15.45
CA GLU A 98 21.93 18.31 -16.73
C GLU A 98 23.24 17.51 -16.57
N LEU A 99 24.01 17.78 -15.52
CA LEU A 99 25.17 16.95 -15.16
C LEU A 99 24.73 15.56 -14.68
N PHE A 100 23.67 15.45 -13.88
CA PHE A 100 23.14 14.16 -13.45
C PHE A 100 22.53 13.37 -14.62
N LYS A 101 21.87 14.04 -15.58
CA LYS A 101 21.44 13.42 -16.86
C LYS A 101 22.63 12.91 -17.66
N ALA A 102 23.67 13.71 -17.86
CA ALA A 102 24.86 13.30 -18.60
C ALA A 102 25.62 12.13 -17.93
N ALA A 103 25.49 11.98 -16.60
CA ALA A 103 26.09 10.89 -15.84
C ALA A 103 25.29 9.58 -15.86
N VAL A 104 24.04 9.58 -16.36
CA VAL A 104 23.17 8.39 -16.39
C VAL A 104 22.81 8.05 -17.83
N ASN A 105 23.34 6.94 -18.35
CA ASN A 105 22.99 6.40 -19.66
C ASN A 105 22.29 5.04 -19.50
N VAL A 106 21.25 4.78 -20.29
CA VAL A 106 20.51 3.50 -20.33
C VAL A 106 20.44 3.02 -21.77
N THR A 107 21.27 2.05 -22.11
CA THR A 107 21.33 1.44 -23.44
C THR A 107 20.50 0.14 -23.48
N PRO A 108 19.41 0.07 -24.29
CA PRO A 108 18.64 -1.15 -24.41
C PRO A 108 19.40 -2.19 -25.24
N LEU A 109 19.71 -3.34 -24.64
CA LEU A 109 20.40 -4.45 -25.30
C LEU A 109 19.40 -5.30 -26.12
N TRP A 110 18.95 -4.74 -27.23
CA TRP A 110 18.06 -5.40 -28.17
C TRP A 110 18.78 -6.45 -29.01
N ASN A 111 18.13 -7.59 -29.31
CA ASN A 111 18.63 -8.47 -30.36
C ASN A 111 18.64 -7.74 -31.72
N GLU A 112 19.74 -7.88 -32.46
CA GLU A 112 20.01 -7.14 -33.70
C GLU A 112 19.11 -7.57 -34.86
N ASP A 113 18.61 -8.81 -34.86
CA ASP A 113 17.71 -9.33 -35.91
C ASP A 113 16.31 -8.68 -35.90
N SER A 114 15.96 -7.95 -34.84
CA SER A 114 14.62 -7.36 -34.70
C SER A 114 14.48 -6.06 -35.50
N PRO A 115 13.46 -5.91 -36.38
CA PRO A 115 13.19 -4.62 -37.01
C PRO A 115 12.67 -3.56 -36.03
N LEU A 116 12.22 -3.97 -34.83
CA LEU A 116 11.66 -3.07 -33.83
C LEU A 116 12.60 -2.93 -32.61
N LYS A 117 13.36 -1.83 -32.62
CA LYS A 117 14.37 -1.46 -31.61
C LYS A 117 14.10 -0.04 -31.07
N PRO A 118 13.03 0.20 -30.30
CA PRO A 118 12.78 1.52 -29.73
C PRO A 118 13.93 1.92 -28.79
N LEU A 119 14.42 3.15 -28.91
CA LEU A 119 15.41 3.68 -27.98
C LEU A 119 14.75 4.00 -26.63
N CYS A 120 15.52 3.96 -25.55
CA CYS A 120 15.08 4.49 -24.26
C CYS A 120 15.28 6.02 -24.28
N GLU A 121 14.24 6.77 -23.92
CA GLU A 121 14.25 8.24 -23.97
C GLU A 121 14.19 8.84 -22.55
N HIS A 122 15.00 9.87 -22.31
CA HIS A 122 14.91 10.67 -21.10
C HIS A 122 13.65 11.54 -21.17
N VAL A 123 12.72 11.35 -20.24
CA VAL A 123 11.51 12.17 -20.18
C VAL A 123 11.87 13.60 -19.82
N VAL A 124 11.43 14.56 -20.63
CA VAL A 124 11.73 15.99 -20.42
C VAL A 124 10.96 16.53 -19.21
N GLY A 125 11.55 16.37 -18.03
CA GLY A 125 11.03 16.89 -16.78
C GLY A 125 11.91 16.46 -15.60
N SER A 126 12.35 17.42 -14.78
CA SER A 126 13.02 17.13 -13.51
C SER A 126 11.96 16.91 -12.44
N THR A 127 11.78 15.66 -11.99
CA THR A 127 11.01 15.35 -10.78
C THR A 127 11.90 15.53 -9.54
N THR A 128 12.14 16.80 -9.19
CA THR A 128 12.73 17.23 -7.90
C THR A 128 11.70 17.08 -6.79
N PHE A 129 11.83 16.04 -5.99
CA PHE A 129 10.94 15.83 -4.84
C PHE A 129 11.42 16.69 -3.65
N ASN A 130 10.78 17.85 -3.48
CA ASN A 130 11.19 18.95 -2.56
C ASN A 130 10.15 19.32 -1.47
N SER A 131 9.15 18.48 -1.21
CA SER A 131 7.98 18.79 -0.34
C SER A 131 7.49 17.51 0.37
N PRO A 132 6.76 17.53 1.51
CA PRO A 132 6.53 16.33 2.35
C PRO A 132 5.21 15.51 2.18
N SER A 133 5.29 14.16 2.31
CA SER A 133 4.28 13.11 2.07
C SER A 133 4.37 11.93 3.02
N GLY A 134 3.22 11.26 3.17
CA GLY A 134 3.14 9.89 3.70
C GLY A 134 3.28 8.78 2.65
N ASN A 135 3.81 9.05 1.45
CA ASN A 135 3.92 8.08 0.34
C ASN A 135 5.35 7.58 0.08
N VAL A 136 6.39 8.33 0.44
CA VAL A 136 7.80 7.89 0.40
C VAL A 136 8.47 8.26 1.74
N PRO A 137 8.24 7.48 2.80
CA PRO A 137 8.47 7.89 4.20
C PRO A 137 9.93 7.79 4.67
N SER A 138 10.92 7.97 3.79
CA SER A 138 12.34 7.73 4.12
C SER A 138 13.39 8.58 3.41
N LEU A 139 13.01 9.38 2.39
CA LEU A 139 13.92 10.27 1.66
C LEU A 139 13.27 11.64 1.42
N PRO A 140 13.70 12.72 2.11
CA PRO A 140 13.08 14.05 2.02
C PRO A 140 13.48 14.86 0.76
N TYR A 141 14.64 14.56 0.17
CA TYR A 141 15.28 15.37 -0.86
C TYR A 141 15.96 14.48 -1.91
N ILE A 142 15.22 14.09 -2.95
CA ILE A 142 15.77 13.32 -4.07
C ILE A 142 15.56 14.02 -5.40
N GLN A 143 16.64 14.04 -6.19
CA GLN A 143 16.60 14.27 -7.61
C GLN A 143 16.27 12.95 -8.26
N THR A 144 15.30 12.95 -9.18
CA THR A 144 15.03 11.78 -10.01
C THR A 144 15.12 12.15 -11.49
N ILE A 145 15.59 11.20 -12.29
CA ILE A 145 15.55 11.23 -13.76
C ILE A 145 14.73 10.02 -14.19
N LYS A 146 13.67 10.27 -14.94
CA LYS A 146 12.84 9.22 -15.54
C LYS A 146 13.30 8.96 -16.96
N ILE A 147 13.64 7.71 -17.24
CA ILE A 147 13.95 7.20 -18.57
C ILE A 147 12.84 6.18 -18.91
N VAL A 148 12.18 6.36 -20.04
CA VAL A 148 11.14 5.42 -20.51
C VAL A 148 11.74 4.58 -21.63
N CYS A 149 11.62 3.26 -21.50
CA CYS A 149 12.00 2.31 -22.53
C CYS A 149 10.70 1.74 -23.13
N PRO A 150 10.27 2.16 -24.33
CA PRO A 150 9.04 1.66 -24.94
C PRO A 150 9.12 0.15 -25.14
N SER A 151 8.03 -0.57 -24.85
CA SER A 151 8.00 -2.02 -25.06
C SER A 151 7.89 -2.34 -26.56
N ARG A 152 8.47 -3.47 -26.97
CA ARG A 152 8.34 -3.99 -28.35
C ARG A 152 6.90 -4.30 -28.78
N TYR A 153 5.95 -4.31 -27.85
CA TYR A 153 4.53 -4.57 -28.12
C TYR A 153 3.68 -3.27 -28.16
N ALA A 154 4.27 -2.10 -27.91
CA ALA A 154 3.56 -0.82 -27.83
C ALA A 154 3.30 -0.15 -29.21
N VAL A 155 2.82 -0.91 -30.20
CA VAL A 155 2.46 -0.40 -31.55
C VAL A 155 0.94 -0.40 -31.77
N LEU A 156 0.16 -0.07 -30.72
CA LEU A 156 -1.28 0.17 -30.78
C LEU A 156 -1.68 1.44 -30.01
N GLY A 157 -1.30 2.58 -30.56
CA GLY A 157 -2.07 3.83 -30.50
C GLY A 157 -2.49 4.38 -29.13
N ARG A 158 -1.56 4.64 -28.20
CA ARG A 158 -1.88 5.36 -26.95
C ARG A 158 -0.77 6.32 -26.49
N ASN A 159 -1.03 7.62 -26.60
CA ASN A 159 -0.10 8.67 -26.15
C ASN A 159 -0.08 8.76 -24.60
N PRO A 160 1.09 8.59 -23.93
CA PRO A 160 1.18 8.63 -22.47
C PRO A 160 1.32 10.07 -21.94
N THR A 161 0.22 10.84 -21.91
CA THR A 161 0.20 12.16 -21.29
C THR A 161 -0.06 12.07 -19.77
N GLY A 162 0.97 12.22 -18.95
CA GLY A 162 0.86 12.22 -17.48
C GLY A 162 1.77 13.26 -16.82
N LYS A 163 1.21 14.08 -15.93
CA LYS A 163 1.96 14.99 -15.04
C LYS A 163 2.02 14.37 -13.63
N ALA A 164 3.20 14.37 -13.02
CA ALA A 164 3.42 13.88 -11.65
C ALA A 164 3.44 15.03 -10.62
N HIS A 165 3.28 14.70 -9.34
CA HIS A 165 3.27 15.66 -8.23
C HIS A 165 4.05 15.08 -7.03
N ASN A 166 4.92 15.88 -6.42
CA ASN A 166 5.70 15.57 -5.20
C ASN A 166 4.75 15.21 -4.04
N PRO A 167 5.09 14.33 -3.04
CA PRO A 167 6.24 14.48 -2.05
C PRO A 167 6.84 13.11 -1.43
N THR A 168 7.85 12.77 -0.54
CA THR A 168 8.93 13.13 0.52
C THR A 168 8.77 13.04 2.09
N PHE A 169 9.71 12.46 2.90
CA PHE A 169 10.16 12.93 4.27
C PHE A 169 11.32 12.06 4.88
N ALA A 170 11.78 12.28 6.13
CA ALA A 170 13.12 11.93 6.67
C ALA A 170 13.13 11.11 7.99
N ALA A 171 14.21 10.47 8.48
CA ALA A 171 15.48 9.96 7.88
C ALA A 171 16.29 9.09 8.89
N ASP A 172 17.49 8.66 8.46
CA ASP A 172 18.60 8.02 9.21
C ASP A 172 18.56 6.47 9.28
N ALA A 173 19.66 5.74 9.57
CA ALA A 173 21.02 6.17 9.94
C ALA A 173 22.18 5.64 9.06
N ILE A 174 21.98 4.59 8.23
CA ILE A 174 23.04 4.03 7.34
C ILE A 174 23.13 4.87 6.05
N ILE A 175 23.51 6.14 6.19
CA ILE A 175 23.20 7.19 5.20
C ILE A 175 24.24 7.35 4.09
N ASP A 176 25.54 7.34 4.42
CA ASP A 176 26.59 7.92 3.54
C ASP A 176 26.74 7.21 2.18
N ALA A 177 26.48 5.90 2.12
CA ALA A 177 26.41 5.18 0.84
C ALA A 177 25.40 5.84 -0.12
N ARG A 178 24.21 6.23 0.38
CA ARG A 178 23.13 6.88 -0.40
C ARG A 178 23.50 8.29 -0.88
N LEU A 179 24.56 8.90 -0.36
CA LEU A 179 25.09 10.18 -0.83
C LEU A 179 26.09 10.02 -1.97
N LYS A 180 26.65 8.81 -2.16
CA LYS A 180 27.76 8.50 -3.07
C LYS A 180 27.36 7.55 -4.21
N THR A 181 26.24 6.83 -4.07
CA THR A 181 25.65 5.97 -5.11
C THR A 181 24.56 6.69 -5.92
N VAL A 182 24.40 6.31 -7.19
CA VAL A 182 23.13 6.52 -7.90
C VAL A 182 22.26 5.28 -7.68
N SER A 183 21.04 5.47 -7.21
CA SER A 183 20.09 4.38 -6.98
C SER A 183 19.16 4.22 -8.18
N ILE A 184 19.12 3.02 -8.77
CA ILE A 184 18.20 2.71 -9.87
C ILE A 184 16.95 2.01 -9.35
N VAL A 185 15.78 2.53 -9.72
CA VAL A 185 14.47 1.90 -9.47
C VAL A 185 13.86 1.55 -10.83
N VAL A 186 13.41 0.30 -11.01
CA VAL A 186 12.75 -0.16 -12.23
C VAL A 186 11.25 -0.34 -12.01
N GLY A 187 10.46 0.43 -12.75
CA GLY A 187 9.01 0.43 -12.71
C GLY A 187 8.39 -0.29 -13.89
N LEU A 188 7.24 -0.89 -13.64
CA LEU A 188 6.32 -1.39 -14.66
C LEU A 188 4.92 -0.77 -14.52
N ALA A 189 4.70 0.13 -13.55
CA ALA A 189 3.43 0.84 -13.37
C ALA A 189 3.39 2.12 -14.20
N ALA A 190 2.22 2.48 -14.71
CA ALA A 190 2.02 3.73 -15.47
C ALA A 190 2.05 5.01 -14.60
N ASN A 191 2.08 4.86 -13.27
CA ASN A 191 2.13 5.96 -12.30
C ASN A 191 3.44 5.90 -11.50
N ASP A 192 4.26 6.93 -11.65
CA ASP A 192 5.59 7.09 -11.05
C ASP A 192 5.56 7.00 -9.52
N SER A 193 4.48 7.48 -8.89
CA SER A 193 4.30 7.39 -7.44
C SER A 193 4.04 5.97 -6.94
N ASP A 194 3.56 5.06 -7.80
CA ASP A 194 3.48 3.64 -7.46
C ASP A 194 4.85 2.98 -7.56
N VAL A 195 5.56 3.18 -8.67
CA VAL A 195 6.93 2.65 -8.86
C VAL A 195 7.82 3.00 -7.67
N LEU A 196 7.90 4.29 -7.33
CA LEU A 196 8.75 4.81 -6.26
C LEU A 196 8.31 4.40 -4.84
N SER A 197 7.11 3.84 -4.67
CA SER A 197 6.59 3.35 -3.38
C SER A 197 6.42 1.83 -3.30
N THR A 198 6.75 1.07 -4.36
CA THR A 198 6.69 -0.40 -4.36
C THR A 198 7.98 -1.08 -4.75
N THR A 199 8.78 -0.49 -5.66
CA THR A 199 10.03 -1.09 -6.12
C THR A 199 11.19 -0.62 -5.23
N PRO A 200 11.99 -1.54 -4.65
CA PRO A 200 13.17 -1.18 -3.87
C PRO A 200 14.30 -0.62 -4.77
N PRO A 201 15.03 0.43 -4.34
CA PRO A 201 16.16 0.98 -5.09
C PRO A 201 17.40 0.09 -5.07
N ILE A 202 18.05 -0.04 -6.23
CA ILE A 202 19.33 -0.74 -6.43
C ILE A 202 20.46 0.31 -6.38
N PRO A 203 21.27 0.38 -5.31
CA PRO A 203 22.39 1.33 -5.24
C PRO A 203 23.55 0.88 -6.14
N ILE A 204 23.87 1.69 -7.16
CA ILE A 204 25.06 1.50 -8.01
C ILE A 204 26.22 2.29 -7.41
N TYR A 205 27.30 1.58 -7.11
CA TYR A 205 28.58 2.14 -6.66
C TYR A 205 29.54 2.34 -7.85
N PRO A 206 30.45 3.32 -7.82
CA PRO A 206 31.59 3.35 -8.75
C PRO A 206 32.33 2.01 -8.78
N GLU A 207 32.91 1.66 -9.93
CA GLU A 207 33.63 0.40 -10.21
C GLU A 207 32.79 -0.89 -10.13
N SER A 208 31.60 -0.87 -9.50
CA SER A 208 30.71 -2.03 -9.42
C SER A 208 30.18 -2.43 -10.80
N ARG A 209 30.07 -3.74 -11.03
CA ARG A 209 29.57 -4.33 -12.29
C ARG A 209 28.59 -5.43 -11.93
N MET A 210 27.31 -5.13 -12.02
CA MET A 210 26.23 -6.00 -11.52
C MET A 210 25.36 -6.49 -12.67
N LEU A 211 25.03 -7.78 -12.64
CA LEU A 211 24.04 -8.42 -13.47
C LEU A 211 22.85 -8.80 -12.56
N GLY A 212 21.68 -8.24 -12.84
CA GLY A 212 20.45 -8.48 -12.08
C GLY A 212 19.38 -9.19 -12.90
N SER A 213 18.82 -10.27 -12.35
CA SER A 213 17.59 -10.88 -12.88
C SER A 213 16.38 -10.09 -12.39
N ILE A 214 15.51 -9.67 -13.30
CA ILE A 214 14.21 -9.09 -12.95
C ILE A 214 13.06 -10.05 -13.24
N GLY A 215 12.19 -10.19 -12.25
CA GLY A 215 10.90 -10.87 -12.33
C GLY A 215 9.75 -9.88 -12.17
N PHE A 216 8.53 -10.36 -12.42
CA PHE A 216 7.33 -9.53 -12.42
C PHE A 216 6.32 -10.00 -11.38
N SER A 217 5.82 -9.09 -10.56
CA SER A 217 4.72 -9.36 -9.63
C SER A 217 3.57 -8.37 -9.85
N LEU A 218 2.39 -8.73 -9.35
CA LEU A 218 1.22 -7.84 -9.41
C LEU A 218 1.02 -7.19 -8.04
N ARG A 219 0.95 -5.86 -7.99
CA ARG A 219 0.56 -5.13 -6.79
C ARG A 219 -0.89 -4.67 -6.93
N ARG A 220 -1.72 -4.96 -5.94
CA ARG A 220 -3.04 -4.34 -5.78
C ARG A 220 -2.98 -3.31 -4.66
N LYS A 221 -3.41 -2.07 -4.94
CA LYS A 221 -3.52 -1.01 -3.93
C LYS A 221 -4.94 -0.46 -3.85
N TYR A 222 -5.41 -0.09 -2.66
CA TYR A 222 -6.65 0.66 -2.51
C TYR A 222 -6.51 2.08 -3.09
N LEU A 223 -7.48 2.54 -3.90
CA LEU A 223 -7.50 3.92 -4.39
C LEU A 223 -7.80 4.95 -3.30
N LYS A 224 -8.53 4.55 -2.25
CA LYS A 224 -8.89 5.38 -1.10
C LYS A 224 -8.77 4.56 0.20
N PRO A 225 -7.57 4.46 0.81
CA PRO A 225 -7.34 3.61 2.00
C PRO A 225 -8.30 3.88 3.17
N LEU A 226 -8.74 5.13 3.36
CA LEU A 226 -9.74 5.50 4.37
C LEU A 226 -11.10 4.82 4.16
N TRP A 227 -11.55 4.67 2.91
CA TRP A 227 -12.80 3.98 2.59
C TRP A 227 -12.69 2.46 2.82
N ALA A 228 -11.51 1.89 2.64
CA ALA A 228 -11.25 0.48 2.96
C ALA A 228 -11.34 0.17 4.46
N THR A 229 -11.18 1.15 5.35
CA THR A 229 -11.48 0.97 6.79
C THR A 229 -12.99 0.90 7.09
N PHE A 230 -13.83 1.48 6.23
CA PHE A 230 -15.29 1.39 6.40
C PHE A 230 -15.83 0.12 5.74
N ALA A 231 -15.50 -0.10 4.47
CA ALA A 231 -16.00 -1.19 3.64
C ALA A 231 -14.89 -1.69 2.68
N SER A 232 -14.03 -2.59 3.16
CA SER A 232 -12.95 -3.22 2.40
C SER A 232 -13.44 -3.90 1.12
N ALA A 233 -14.58 -4.61 1.19
CA ALA A 233 -15.22 -5.29 0.06
C ALA A 233 -15.82 -4.35 -1.00
N LEU A 234 -16.06 -3.07 -0.66
CA LEU A 234 -16.54 -2.04 -1.60
C LEU A 234 -15.44 -1.04 -1.99
N ALA A 235 -14.23 -1.18 -1.41
CA ALA A 235 -13.15 -0.24 -1.64
C ALA A 235 -12.44 -0.52 -2.96
N SER A 236 -12.65 0.36 -3.94
CA SER A 236 -12.03 0.26 -5.26
C SER A 236 -10.49 0.13 -5.17
N GLN A 237 -9.96 -0.91 -5.81
CA GLN A 237 -8.55 -1.21 -5.93
C GLN A 237 -8.04 -0.95 -7.35
N ARG A 238 -6.75 -0.68 -7.49
CA ARG A 238 -6.01 -0.67 -8.76
C ARG A 238 -5.01 -1.82 -8.78
N THR A 239 -4.88 -2.51 -9.91
CA THR A 239 -3.85 -3.55 -10.14
C THR A 239 -2.82 -3.05 -11.13
N PHE A 240 -1.53 -3.19 -10.82
CA PHE A 240 -0.44 -2.82 -11.70
C PHE A 240 0.77 -3.76 -11.50
N PHE A 241 1.65 -3.80 -12.49
CA PHE A 241 2.89 -4.58 -12.43
C PHE A 241 3.96 -3.88 -11.58
N VAL A 242 4.68 -4.67 -10.79
CA VAL A 242 5.89 -4.28 -10.07
C VAL A 242 7.05 -5.14 -10.57
N CYS A 243 8.23 -4.54 -10.63
CA CYS A 243 9.46 -5.22 -10.95
C CYS A 243 10.11 -5.67 -9.64
N GLU A 244 10.38 -6.96 -9.49
CA GLU A 244 11.14 -7.50 -8.35
C GLU A 244 12.51 -7.99 -8.84
N ILE A 245 13.57 -7.74 -8.06
CA ILE A 245 14.91 -8.27 -8.39
C ILE A 245 15.03 -9.66 -7.75
N LEU A 246 15.14 -10.69 -8.59
CA LEU A 246 15.21 -12.08 -8.14
C LEU A 246 16.61 -12.44 -7.65
N THR A 247 17.63 -12.00 -8.40
CA THR A 247 19.05 -12.23 -8.09
C THR A 247 19.91 -11.05 -8.51
N MET A 248 21.04 -10.84 -7.82
CA MET A 248 22.13 -9.96 -8.24
C MET A 248 23.44 -10.74 -8.17
N MET A 249 24.28 -10.61 -9.19
CA MET A 249 25.61 -11.22 -9.27
C MET A 249 26.61 -10.27 -9.93
N PRO A 250 27.94 -10.45 -9.77
CA PRO A 250 28.92 -9.72 -10.57
C PRO A 250 28.72 -10.00 -12.07
N ASP A 251 28.76 -8.99 -12.93
CA ASP A 251 28.54 -9.20 -14.37
C ASP A 251 29.78 -9.88 -15.02
N PRO A 252 29.65 -11.10 -15.58
CA PRO A 252 30.76 -11.81 -16.20
C PRO A 252 31.16 -11.22 -17.57
N SER A 253 30.34 -10.36 -18.17
CA SER A 253 30.49 -9.89 -19.55
C SER A 253 31.74 -9.04 -19.79
N SER A 254 32.34 -9.23 -20.96
CA SER A 254 33.35 -8.34 -21.56
C SER A 254 32.73 -7.24 -22.44
N LEU A 255 31.47 -7.37 -22.84
CA LEU A 255 30.78 -6.44 -23.76
C LEU A 255 30.45 -5.08 -23.13
N ILE A 256 30.36 -5.02 -21.80
CA ILE A 256 30.11 -3.77 -21.08
C ILE A 256 31.45 -3.04 -20.87
N PRO A 257 31.61 -1.79 -21.32
CA PRO A 257 32.86 -1.06 -21.18
C PRO A 257 33.26 -0.89 -19.71
N ARG A 258 34.44 -1.42 -19.36
CA ARG A 258 34.94 -1.47 -17.99
C ARG A 258 35.68 -0.17 -17.66
N SER A 259 35.00 0.77 -17.01
CA SER A 259 35.62 1.96 -16.41
C SER A 259 35.91 1.76 -14.92
N ASN A 260 36.82 2.59 -14.39
CA ASN A 260 37.09 2.77 -12.96
C ASN A 260 36.31 3.98 -12.38
N THR A 261 35.62 4.75 -13.23
CA THR A 261 34.83 5.93 -12.80
C THR A 261 33.32 5.73 -12.88
N ALA A 262 32.86 4.63 -13.48
CA ALA A 262 31.46 4.29 -13.64
C ALA A 262 31.13 2.97 -12.96
N GLY A 263 29.94 2.89 -12.36
CA GLY A 263 29.30 1.62 -12.01
C GLY A 263 28.33 1.20 -13.11
N THR A 264 28.18 -0.10 -13.32
CA THR A 264 27.28 -0.65 -14.35
C THR A 264 26.32 -1.68 -13.75
N LEU A 265 25.07 -1.62 -14.21
CA LEU A 265 24.00 -2.55 -13.86
C LEU A 265 23.32 -3.01 -15.15
N ARG A 266 23.56 -4.26 -15.54
CA ARG A 266 22.81 -4.92 -16.60
C ARG A 266 21.63 -5.66 -15.98
N LEU A 267 20.45 -5.43 -16.52
CA LEU A 267 19.23 -6.13 -16.13
C LEU A 267 18.76 -7.02 -17.27
N TYR A 268 18.25 -8.20 -16.94
CA TYR A 268 17.60 -9.09 -17.89
C TYR A 268 16.28 -9.59 -17.29
N GLY A 269 15.24 -9.62 -18.12
CA GLY A 269 14.02 -10.33 -17.77
C GLY A 269 14.29 -11.82 -17.74
N GLN A 270 13.82 -12.50 -16.70
CA GLN A 270 13.82 -13.95 -16.61
C GLN A 270 12.39 -14.44 -16.85
N ASP A 271 12.23 -15.37 -17.80
CA ASP A 271 10.96 -16.07 -18.00
C ASP A 271 10.74 -17.04 -16.82
N ASP A 272 10.05 -16.54 -15.80
CA ASP A 272 9.70 -17.28 -14.59
C ASP A 272 8.33 -17.96 -14.80
N ASN A 273 8.35 -19.29 -14.90
CA ASN A 273 7.17 -20.12 -15.06
C ASN A 273 6.56 -20.59 -13.71
N SER A 274 6.95 -19.96 -12.59
CA SER A 274 6.36 -20.23 -11.27
C SER A 274 5.06 -19.44 -11.02
N GLU A 275 4.44 -19.66 -9.86
CA GLU A 275 3.16 -19.07 -9.46
C GLU A 275 3.21 -17.53 -9.48
N TRP A 276 2.24 -16.87 -10.13
CA TRP A 276 2.15 -15.41 -10.15
C TRP A 276 1.89 -14.86 -8.75
N ARG A 277 2.86 -14.11 -8.22
CA ARG A 277 2.77 -13.46 -6.91
C ARG A 277 1.98 -12.15 -7.00
N VAL A 278 0.90 -12.06 -6.23
CA VAL A 278 -0.04 -10.93 -6.19
C VAL A 278 -0.04 -10.31 -4.80
N ASN A 279 0.73 -9.24 -4.64
CA ASN A 279 0.89 -8.48 -3.41
C ASN A 279 -0.25 -7.47 -3.25
N SER A 280 -1.34 -7.88 -2.60
CA SER A 280 -2.49 -7.00 -2.34
C SER A 280 -2.34 -6.22 -1.05
N ASP A 281 -2.71 -4.95 -1.05
CA ASP A 281 -3.20 -4.29 0.16
C ASP A 281 -4.37 -5.12 0.69
N HIS A 282 -4.35 -5.41 1.98
CA HIS A 282 -5.39 -6.14 2.68
C HIS A 282 -5.84 -5.36 3.91
N ARG A 283 -7.00 -5.73 4.44
CA ARG A 283 -7.55 -5.35 5.74
C ARG A 283 -8.30 -6.55 6.25
N GLU A 284 -8.08 -6.92 7.50
CA GLU A 284 -8.82 -8.03 8.14
C GLU A 284 -9.98 -7.46 8.97
N HIS A 285 -9.87 -6.19 9.40
CA HIS A 285 -10.88 -5.49 10.19
C HIS A 285 -11.33 -4.20 9.50
N ASP A 286 -12.57 -4.20 9.01
CA ASP A 286 -13.31 -2.99 8.65
C ASP A 286 -14.57 -2.83 9.53
N ILE A 287 -15.19 -1.65 9.47
CA ILE A 287 -16.32 -1.29 10.32
C ILE A 287 -17.55 -2.19 10.06
N PHE A 288 -17.82 -2.56 8.81
CA PHE A 288 -18.93 -3.48 8.50
C PHE A 288 -18.65 -4.93 8.91
N GLY A 289 -17.39 -5.39 8.89
CA GLY A 289 -16.95 -6.67 9.41
C GLY A 289 -17.05 -6.73 10.94
N GLY A 290 -16.70 -5.64 11.64
CA GLY A 290 -16.96 -5.50 13.08
C GLY A 290 -18.45 -5.54 13.45
N ILE A 291 -19.31 -4.97 12.61
CA ILE A 291 -20.78 -5.12 12.71
C ILE A 291 -21.24 -6.54 12.33
N GLY A 292 -20.51 -7.23 11.45
CA GLY A 292 -20.73 -8.63 11.09
C GLY A 292 -20.46 -9.57 12.26
N THR A 293 -19.32 -9.42 12.93
CA THR A 293 -18.88 -10.28 14.04
C THR A 293 -19.61 -10.01 15.35
N SER A 294 -20.18 -8.81 15.55
CA SER A 294 -21.04 -8.51 16.71
C SER A 294 -22.43 -9.17 16.69
N GLY A 295 -22.70 -10.04 15.71
CA GLY A 295 -23.98 -10.71 15.50
C GLY A 295 -24.71 -10.26 14.22
N GLY A 296 -24.10 -9.40 13.40
CA GLY A 296 -24.61 -8.98 12.11
C GLY A 296 -25.25 -7.60 12.09
N PHE A 297 -25.33 -7.02 10.89
CA PHE A 297 -25.96 -5.73 10.63
C PHE A 297 -27.42 -5.67 11.10
N TRP A 298 -28.17 -6.77 10.92
CA TRP A 298 -29.57 -6.85 11.32
C TRP A 298 -29.77 -6.86 12.85
N THR A 299 -28.96 -7.60 13.60
CA THR A 299 -29.06 -7.60 15.07
C THR A 299 -28.56 -6.30 15.67
N SER A 300 -27.53 -5.67 15.08
CA SER A 300 -27.09 -4.33 15.44
C SER A 300 -28.19 -3.28 15.24
N ILE A 301 -28.88 -3.29 14.10
CA ILE A 301 -30.06 -2.42 13.85
C ILE A 301 -31.18 -2.73 14.84
N ASN A 302 -31.56 -3.99 15.02
CA ASN A 302 -32.63 -4.37 15.93
C ASN A 302 -32.32 -4.01 17.39
N GLY A 303 -31.05 -4.09 17.82
CA GLY A 303 -30.60 -3.64 19.13
C GLY A 303 -30.75 -2.12 19.29
N ILE A 304 -30.34 -1.34 18.29
CA ILE A 304 -30.51 0.12 18.26
C ILE A 304 -32.01 0.49 18.31
N PHE A 305 -32.84 -0.16 17.49
CA PHE A 305 -34.30 0.03 17.50
C PHE A 305 -34.92 -0.37 18.85
N ALA A 306 -34.54 -1.51 19.42
CA ALA A 306 -35.02 -1.95 20.73
C ALA A 306 -34.64 -0.99 21.86
N VAL A 307 -33.44 -0.38 21.80
CA VAL A 307 -33.03 0.65 22.76
C VAL A 307 -33.86 1.92 22.58
N PHE A 308 -33.97 2.49 21.37
CA PHE A 308 -34.73 3.73 21.16
C PHE A 308 -36.24 3.55 21.39
N PHE A 309 -36.89 2.60 20.72
CA PHE A 309 -38.34 2.42 20.82
C PHE A 309 -38.75 1.74 22.14
N GLY A 310 -37.93 0.85 22.69
CA GLY A 310 -38.17 0.23 24.00
C GLY A 310 -38.03 1.21 25.16
N SER A 311 -37.03 2.11 25.13
CA SER A 311 -36.92 3.17 26.14
C SER A 311 -38.06 4.20 26.05
N HIS A 312 -38.52 4.53 24.84
CA HIS A 312 -39.72 5.36 24.67
C HIS A 312 -41.00 4.69 25.20
N LEU A 313 -41.20 3.39 24.94
CA LEU A 313 -42.33 2.64 25.53
C LEU A 313 -42.26 2.61 27.06
N LEU A 314 -41.07 2.46 27.64
CA LEU A 314 -40.82 2.56 29.08
C LEU A 314 -40.94 3.97 29.67
N TRP A 315 -41.27 4.98 28.86
CA TRP A 315 -41.50 6.37 29.28
C TRP A 315 -42.97 6.81 29.15
N VAL A 316 -43.81 5.98 28.52
CA VAL A 316 -45.25 6.20 28.30
C VAL A 316 -46.10 5.33 29.25
N ILE A 317 -45.48 4.42 30.01
CA ILE A 317 -46.07 3.47 30.96
C ILE A 317 -45.57 3.79 32.38
#